data_AF-A0A1G8KD85-F1
#
_entry.id   AF-A0A1G8KD85-F1
#
_cell.length_a   1.000
_cell.length_b   1.000
_cell.length_c   1.000
_cell.angle_alpha   90.00
_cell.angle_beta   90.00
_cell.angle_gamma   90.00
#
_symmetry.space_group_name_H-M   'P 1'
#
loop_
_entity.id
_entity.type
_entity.pdbx_description
1 polymer ?
#
loop_
_entity_poly.entity_id
_entity_poly.type
_entity_poly.pdbx_seq_one_letter_code
_entity_poly.pdbx_strand_id
1 'polypeptide(L)'
;MQHNHSACGASRPSRPAGQQKQARLEQQLEAIVRQSSWFMEALRGARQLELNDWCIGAGAVRNLVWDHLHGHPEPSYLADVDLAYFEPLQLSAARDAELQAKLSILAPRFPWEVTNQAAVHLWFESCFGHAVEPLQSLCEAVASWPEFATSVAVSLDAEDGLHIIAPHGLDDLFDMRVQCNPARVSEQIYRQRVEQKRYRERWPLVSVVLDDFEFVQRAKERDKERGR
;
A
#
# COMPACT_ATOMS: atom_id res chain seq x y z
N MET A 1 48.96 33.18 24.14
CA MET A 1 48.80 32.48 22.84
C MET A 1 47.37 31.98 22.76
N GLN A 2 46.61 32.54 21.82
CA GLN A 2 45.22 32.17 21.55
C GLN A 2 45.22 30.89 20.70
N HIS A 3 44.47 29.86 21.10
CA HIS A 3 44.09 28.78 20.18
C HIS A 3 42.58 28.80 19.98
N ASN A 4 42.22 29.39 18.85
CA ASN A 4 40.92 29.40 18.23
C ASN A 4 40.70 28.03 17.59
N HIS A 5 39.74 27.23 18.07
CA HIS A 5 39.25 26.06 17.33
C HIS A 5 37.86 26.39 16.77
N SER A 6 37.85 26.84 15.52
CA SER A 6 36.66 26.92 14.70
C SER A 6 36.06 25.52 14.52
N ALA A 7 34.87 25.32 15.07
CA ALA A 7 34.04 24.17 14.74
C ALA A 7 33.59 24.31 13.27
N CYS A 8 34.12 23.42 12.43
CA CYS A 8 33.72 23.27 11.04
C CYS A 8 32.28 22.72 11.00
N GLY A 9 31.32 23.57 10.63
CA GLY A 9 29.94 23.18 10.39
C GLY A 9 29.88 22.27 9.17
N ALA A 10 29.83 20.96 9.40
CA ALA A 10 29.54 20.00 8.34
C ALA A 10 28.07 20.12 7.93
N SER A 11 27.81 20.90 6.89
CA SER A 11 26.52 20.94 6.21
C SER A 11 26.17 19.54 5.72
N ARG A 12 25.12 18.95 6.31
CA ARG A 12 24.54 17.68 5.82
C ARG A 12 24.15 17.86 4.35
N PRO A 13 24.45 16.89 3.46
CA PRO A 13 24.03 17.00 2.07
C PRO A 13 22.49 17.05 2.00
N SER A 14 21.98 18.07 1.32
CA SER A 14 20.56 18.25 1.06
C SER A 14 20.04 17.09 0.19
N ARG A 15 18.99 16.40 0.65
CA ARG A 15 18.29 15.37 -0.14
C ARG A 15 17.79 15.94 -1.49
N PRO A 16 17.77 15.18 -2.59
CA PRO A 16 17.17 15.61 -3.86
C PRO A 16 15.70 16.04 -3.67
N ALA A 17 15.22 17.01 -4.46
CA ALA A 17 13.88 17.58 -4.32
C ALA A 17 12.75 16.52 -4.31
N GLY A 18 12.86 15.47 -5.13
CA GLY A 18 11.91 14.35 -5.13
C GLY A 18 11.88 13.58 -3.80
N GLN A 19 13.04 13.34 -3.19
CA GLN A 19 13.13 12.66 -1.89
C GLN A 19 12.61 13.53 -0.74
N GLN A 20 12.73 14.85 -0.85
CA GLN A 20 12.12 15.78 0.10
C GLN A 20 10.59 15.79 -0.02
N LYS A 21 10.05 15.76 -1.26
CA LYS A 21 8.60 15.63 -1.50
C LYS A 21 8.06 14.35 -0.86
N GLN A 22 8.67 13.19 -1.12
CA GLN A 22 8.22 11.92 -0.54
C GLN A 22 8.26 11.95 0.99
N ALA A 23 9.34 12.44 1.59
CA ALA A 23 9.42 12.54 3.06
C ALA A 23 8.31 13.42 3.67
N ARG A 24 7.88 14.49 2.96
CA ARG A 24 6.74 15.31 3.38
C ARG A 24 5.41 14.55 3.27
N LEU A 25 5.23 13.78 2.19
CA LEU A 25 4.03 12.94 2.01
C LEU A 25 3.97 11.81 3.05
N GLU A 26 5.10 11.22 3.41
CA GLU A 26 5.20 10.22 4.48
C GLU A 26 4.78 10.82 5.83
N GLN A 27 5.29 12.00 6.17
CA GLN A 27 4.89 12.73 7.38
C GLN A 27 3.40 13.09 7.37
N GLN A 28 2.86 13.46 6.21
CA GLN A 28 1.44 13.76 6.06
C GLN A 28 0.59 12.50 6.24
N LEU A 29 0.99 11.36 5.66
CA LEU A 29 0.32 10.08 5.84
C LEU A 29 0.37 9.64 7.31
N GLU A 30 1.53 9.77 7.97
CA GLU A 30 1.67 9.47 9.39
C GLU A 30 0.71 10.30 10.23
N ALA A 31 0.62 11.61 9.97
CA ALA A 31 -0.30 12.50 10.66
C ALA A 31 -1.78 12.10 10.46
N ILE A 32 -2.17 11.77 9.22
CA ILE A 32 -3.53 11.31 8.90
C ILE A 32 -3.85 10.00 9.63
N VAL A 33 -2.92 9.04 9.62
CA VAL A 33 -3.07 7.76 10.32
C VAL A 33 -3.24 7.98 11.82
N ARG A 34 -2.38 8.78 12.45
CA ARG A 34 -2.45 9.03 13.91
C ARG A 34 -3.72 9.77 14.33
N GLN A 35 -4.27 10.63 13.47
CA GLN A 35 -5.52 11.34 13.72
C GLN A 35 -6.76 10.44 13.56
N SER A 36 -6.63 9.34 12.80
CA SER A 36 -7.72 8.39 12.59
C SER A 36 -7.81 7.37 13.71
N SER A 37 -8.82 7.54 14.57
CA SER A 37 -9.09 6.61 15.67
C SER A 37 -9.36 5.19 15.17
N TRP A 38 -10.14 5.03 14.11
CA TRP A 38 -10.47 3.71 13.56
C TRP A 38 -9.25 3.01 12.95
N PHE A 39 -8.38 3.75 12.25
CA PHE A 39 -7.22 3.14 11.62
C PHE A 39 -6.17 2.75 12.66
N MET A 40 -5.97 3.58 13.69
CA MET A 40 -5.11 3.22 14.82
C MET A 40 -5.67 2.05 15.63
N GLU A 41 -6.99 1.92 15.79
CA GLU A 41 -7.63 0.75 16.41
C GLU A 41 -7.36 -0.51 15.58
N ALA A 42 -7.51 -0.44 14.26
CA ALA A 42 -7.22 -1.54 13.34
C ALA A 42 -5.74 -1.97 13.43
N LEU A 43 -4.79 -1.03 13.35
CA LEU A 43 -3.36 -1.30 13.47
C LEU A 43 -2.99 -1.94 14.82
N ARG A 44 -3.55 -1.46 15.92
CA ARG A 44 -3.30 -2.03 17.26
C ARG A 44 -3.91 -3.42 17.42
N GLY A 45 -5.06 -3.69 16.78
CA GLY A 45 -5.63 -5.03 16.70
C GLY A 45 -4.71 -5.98 15.93
N ALA A 46 -4.24 -5.55 14.76
CA ALA A 46 -3.32 -6.31 13.91
C ALA A 46 -1.99 -6.63 14.61
N ARG A 47 -1.41 -5.67 15.33
CA ARG A 47 -0.16 -5.87 16.08
C ARG A 47 -0.24 -7.01 17.11
N GLN A 48 -1.40 -7.27 17.69
CA GLN A 48 -1.60 -8.38 18.65
C GLN A 48 -1.53 -9.78 18.02
N LEU A 49 -1.43 -9.86 16.69
CA LEU A 49 -1.08 -11.11 16.01
C LEU A 49 0.40 -11.46 16.15
N GLU A 50 1.25 -10.51 16.54
CA GLU A 50 2.70 -10.69 16.74
C GLU A 50 3.41 -11.24 15.50
N LEU A 51 2.93 -10.85 14.32
CA LEU A 51 3.55 -11.17 13.04
C LEU A 51 4.84 -10.35 12.87
N ASN A 52 5.87 -10.95 12.30
CA ASN A 52 7.15 -10.27 12.08
C ASN A 52 7.10 -9.27 10.91
N ASP A 53 6.41 -9.63 9.82
CA ASP A 53 6.32 -8.81 8.61
C ASP A 53 4.86 -8.73 8.18
N TRP A 54 4.21 -7.61 8.50
CA TRP A 54 2.79 -7.37 8.23
C TRP A 54 2.51 -5.89 7.98
N CYS A 55 1.39 -5.59 7.33
CA CYS A 55 0.87 -4.24 7.13
C CYS A 55 -0.64 -4.25 6.85
N ILE A 56 -1.31 -3.14 7.14
CA ILE A 56 -2.65 -2.82 6.64
C ILE A 56 -2.51 -1.84 5.48
N GLY A 57 -3.18 -2.07 4.35
CA GLY A 57 -2.94 -1.28 3.15
C GLY A 57 -4.14 -1.10 2.21
N ALA A 58 -3.82 -0.96 0.93
CA ALA A 58 -4.75 -1.03 -0.18
C ALA A 58 -5.97 -0.12 -0.05
N GLY A 59 -7.17 -0.70 0.02
CA GLY A 59 -8.42 0.05 0.07
C GLY A 59 -8.56 0.88 1.34
N ALA A 60 -8.10 0.35 2.47
CA ALA A 60 -8.24 1.01 3.77
C ALA A 60 -7.42 2.30 3.86
N VAL A 61 -6.14 2.26 3.42
CA VAL A 61 -5.26 3.45 3.40
C VAL A 61 -5.75 4.46 2.37
N ARG A 62 -6.15 4.02 1.17
CA ARG A 62 -6.71 4.91 0.15
C ARG A 62 -7.95 5.64 0.66
N ASN A 63 -8.92 4.92 1.22
CA ASN A 63 -10.14 5.52 1.77
C ASN A 63 -9.79 6.54 2.85
N LEU A 64 -8.92 6.17 3.79
CA LEU A 64 -8.48 7.06 4.86
C LEU A 64 -7.93 8.39 4.33
N VAL A 65 -6.98 8.33 3.39
CA VAL A 65 -6.36 9.56 2.86
C VAL A 65 -7.35 10.35 2.01
N TRP A 66 -8.13 9.70 1.16
CA TRP A 66 -9.06 10.41 0.29
C TRP A 66 -10.22 11.03 1.04
N ASP A 67 -10.74 10.38 2.08
CA ASP A 67 -11.72 10.97 3.00
C ASP A 67 -11.14 12.21 3.68
N HIS A 68 -9.89 12.15 4.16
CA HIS A 68 -9.21 13.30 4.74
C HIS A 68 -9.06 14.45 3.72
N LEU A 69 -8.62 14.17 2.49
CA LEU A 69 -8.45 15.18 1.44
C LEU A 69 -9.77 15.81 0.97
N HIS A 70 -10.89 15.10 1.12
CA HIS A 70 -12.23 15.61 0.83
C HIS A 70 -12.92 16.25 2.04
N GLY A 71 -12.30 16.20 3.23
CA GLY A 71 -12.91 16.70 4.46
C GLY A 71 -14.15 15.92 4.87
N HIS A 72 -14.23 14.63 4.53
CA HIS A 72 -15.33 13.77 4.98
C HIS A 72 -15.27 13.61 6.51
N PRO A 73 -16.38 13.90 7.22
CA PRO A 73 -16.39 13.82 8.68
C PRO A 73 -16.44 12.37 9.20
N GLU A 74 -17.01 11.47 8.40
CA GLU A 74 -17.19 10.06 8.71
C GLU A 74 -16.37 9.20 7.75
N PRO A 75 -15.79 8.07 8.21
CA PRO A 75 -15.10 7.13 7.34
C PRO A 75 -16.02 6.59 6.26
N SER A 76 -15.55 6.58 5.02
CA SER A 76 -16.20 5.88 3.92
C SER A 76 -16.36 4.39 4.21
N TYR A 77 -17.40 3.79 3.63
CA TYR A 77 -17.64 2.35 3.73
C TYR A 77 -16.38 1.54 3.37
N LEU A 78 -15.95 0.70 4.32
CA LEU A 78 -14.88 -0.27 4.19
C LEU A 78 -15.50 -1.59 3.76
N ALA A 79 -15.22 -2.04 2.54
CA ALA A 79 -15.66 -3.37 2.09
C ALA A 79 -14.87 -4.47 2.81
N ASP A 80 -13.59 -4.18 3.03
CA ASP A 80 -12.56 -5.03 3.59
C ASP A 80 -11.54 -4.15 4.32
N VAL A 81 -10.78 -4.75 5.23
CA VAL A 81 -9.52 -4.22 5.75
C VAL A 81 -8.44 -5.26 5.49
N ASP A 82 -7.66 -5.01 4.44
CA ASP A 82 -6.57 -5.87 4.00
C ASP A 82 -5.44 -5.89 5.04
N LEU A 83 -5.26 -7.01 5.73
CA LEU A 83 -4.03 -7.32 6.45
C LEU A 83 -3.18 -8.25 5.60
N ALA A 84 -2.09 -7.70 5.07
CA ALA A 84 -1.10 -8.45 4.34
C ALA A 84 0.06 -8.81 5.27
N TYR A 85 0.50 -10.05 5.23
CA TYR A 85 1.69 -10.50 5.97
C TYR A 85 2.56 -11.40 5.09
N PHE A 86 3.83 -11.59 5.47
CA PHE A 86 4.78 -12.36 4.68
C PHE A 86 5.48 -13.44 5.51
N GLU A 87 5.05 -14.69 5.35
CA GLU A 87 5.66 -15.85 5.99
C GLU A 87 5.92 -16.98 4.96
N PRO A 88 7.11 -17.03 4.33
CA PRO A 88 7.38 -17.97 3.23
C PRO A 88 7.50 -19.43 3.69
N LEU A 89 7.62 -19.68 5.00
CA LEU A 89 7.68 -21.02 5.58
C LEU A 89 6.30 -21.58 5.97
N GLN A 90 5.23 -20.77 5.88
CA GLN A 90 3.87 -21.12 6.33
C GLN A 90 2.83 -20.73 5.27
N LEU A 91 2.79 -21.46 4.15
CA LEU A 91 1.98 -21.11 2.97
C LEU A 91 0.53 -21.62 3.00
N SER A 92 0.07 -22.15 4.15
CA SER A 92 -1.24 -22.78 4.25
C SER A 92 -2.37 -21.75 4.36
N ALA A 93 -3.41 -21.89 3.54
CA ALA A 93 -4.63 -21.10 3.66
C ALA A 93 -5.32 -21.25 5.02
N ALA A 94 -5.08 -22.35 5.76
CA ALA A 94 -5.59 -22.51 7.11
C ALA A 94 -4.95 -21.52 8.10
N ARG A 95 -3.70 -21.09 7.86
CA ARG A 95 -3.02 -20.10 8.70
C ARG A 95 -3.65 -18.72 8.54
N ASP A 96 -3.95 -18.33 7.30
CA ASP A 96 -4.66 -17.09 6.99
C ASP A 96 -6.02 -17.05 7.71
N ALA A 97 -6.79 -18.14 7.61
CA ALA A 97 -8.08 -18.26 8.27
C ALA A 97 -7.98 -18.21 9.81
N GLU A 98 -6.95 -18.84 10.40
CA GLU A 98 -6.69 -18.79 11.85
C GLU A 98 -6.38 -17.35 12.31
N LEU A 99 -5.49 -16.66 11.61
CA LEU A 99 -5.13 -15.27 11.92
C LEU A 99 -6.33 -14.34 11.75
N GLN A 100 -7.13 -14.52 10.70
CA GLN A 100 -8.36 -13.76 10.49
C GLN A 100 -9.38 -13.99 11.60
N ALA A 101 -9.56 -15.23 12.05
CA ALA A 101 -10.47 -15.56 13.15
C ALA A 101 -10.00 -14.90 14.46
N LYS A 102 -8.69 -14.98 14.76
CA LYS A 102 -8.09 -14.31 15.92
C LYS A 102 -8.30 -12.79 15.86
N LEU A 103 -8.01 -12.18 14.71
CA LEU A 103 -8.15 -10.74 14.53
C LEU A 103 -9.61 -10.26 14.60
N SER A 104 -10.55 -11.07 14.09
CA SER A 104 -11.99 -10.81 14.22
C SER A 104 -12.49 -10.87 15.66
N ILE A 105 -11.80 -11.56 16.56
CA ILE A 105 -12.10 -11.54 18.00
C ILE A 105 -11.48 -10.30 18.66
N LEU A 106 -10.23 -9.98 18.31
CA LEU A 106 -9.48 -8.87 18.90
C LEU A 106 -10.01 -7.50 18.47
N ALA A 107 -10.49 -7.38 17.24
CA ALA A 107 -10.97 -6.14 16.64
C ALA A 107 -12.21 -6.42 15.76
N PRO A 108 -13.36 -6.79 16.37
CA PRO A 108 -14.54 -7.31 15.68
C PRO A 108 -15.27 -6.29 14.79
N ARG A 109 -14.92 -5.01 14.90
CA ARG A 109 -15.56 -3.93 14.14
C ARG A 109 -15.14 -3.87 12.68
N PHE A 110 -14.05 -4.53 12.31
CA PHE A 110 -13.49 -4.43 10.96
C PHE A 110 -13.75 -5.70 10.14
N PRO A 111 -14.09 -5.54 8.85
CA PRO A 111 -14.23 -6.66 7.92
C PRO A 111 -12.84 -7.13 7.46
N TRP A 112 -12.14 -7.88 8.30
CA TRP A 112 -10.77 -8.32 8.02
C TRP A 112 -10.66 -9.26 6.81
N GLU A 113 -9.70 -8.97 5.94
CA GLU A 113 -9.19 -9.89 4.93
C GLU A 113 -7.70 -10.13 5.23
N VAL A 114 -7.36 -11.30 5.77
CA VAL A 114 -5.97 -11.65 6.11
C VAL A 114 -5.39 -12.55 5.04
N THR A 115 -4.26 -12.15 4.45
CA THR A 115 -3.62 -12.90 3.36
C THR A 115 -2.10 -12.98 3.52
N ASN A 116 -1.55 -14.21 3.47
CA ASN A 116 -0.12 -14.42 3.35
C ASN A 116 0.34 -14.13 1.92
N GLN A 117 1.07 -13.04 1.74
CA GLN A 117 1.57 -12.62 0.45
C GLN A 117 2.60 -13.61 -0.14
N ALA A 118 3.30 -14.38 0.71
CA ALA A 118 4.22 -15.40 0.24
C ALA A 118 3.50 -16.56 -0.49
N ALA A 119 2.23 -16.82 -0.17
CA ALA A 119 1.44 -17.91 -0.73
C ALA A 119 0.66 -17.52 -2.00
N VAL A 120 0.66 -16.24 -2.40
CA VAL A 120 -0.18 -15.72 -3.49
C VAL A 120 0.01 -16.47 -4.81
N HIS A 121 1.25 -16.81 -5.16
CA HIS A 121 1.58 -17.56 -6.38
C HIS A 121 0.90 -18.94 -6.47
N LEU A 122 0.44 -19.52 -5.35
CA LEU A 122 -0.22 -20.83 -5.31
C LEU A 122 -1.69 -20.80 -5.75
N TRP A 123 -2.37 -19.66 -5.61
CA TRP A 123 -3.81 -19.55 -5.89
C TRP A 123 -4.16 -18.45 -6.89
N PHE A 124 -3.26 -17.51 -7.16
CA PHE A 124 -3.54 -16.36 -8.02
C PHE A 124 -4.00 -16.75 -9.43
N GLU A 125 -3.36 -17.74 -10.06
CA GLU A 125 -3.77 -18.22 -11.39
C GLU A 125 -5.20 -18.76 -11.41
N SER A 126 -5.59 -19.51 -10.37
CA SER A 126 -6.94 -20.07 -10.28
C SER A 126 -8.02 -18.99 -10.14
N CYS A 127 -7.67 -17.84 -9.56
CA CYS A 127 -8.58 -16.71 -9.37
C CYS A 127 -8.58 -15.73 -10.56
N PHE A 128 -7.43 -15.52 -11.22
CA PHE A 128 -7.22 -14.42 -12.18
C PHE A 128 -6.75 -14.87 -13.56
N GLY A 129 -6.63 -16.17 -13.80
CA GLY A 129 -6.37 -16.76 -15.12
C GLY A 129 -4.94 -16.62 -15.65
N HIS A 130 -3.99 -16.21 -14.82
CA HIS A 130 -2.57 -16.19 -15.16
C HIS A 130 -1.67 -16.40 -13.94
N ALA A 131 -0.55 -17.10 -14.12
CA ALA A 131 0.43 -17.33 -13.07
C ALA A 131 1.23 -16.06 -12.73
N VAL A 132 1.72 -16.00 -11.50
CA VAL A 132 2.64 -14.97 -10.99
C VAL A 132 3.77 -15.65 -10.25
N GLU A 133 4.97 -15.07 -10.34
CA GLU A 133 6.14 -15.60 -9.65
C GLU A 133 6.02 -15.45 -8.13
N PRO A 134 6.68 -16.34 -7.35
CA PRO A 134 6.75 -16.19 -5.89
C PRO A 134 7.42 -14.87 -5.49
N LEU A 135 6.70 -14.07 -4.70
CA LEU A 135 7.19 -12.83 -4.12
C LEU A 135 8.26 -13.11 -3.05
N GLN A 136 9.22 -12.22 -2.88
CA GLN A 136 10.37 -12.38 -1.98
C GLN A 136 10.26 -11.55 -0.69
N SER A 137 9.31 -10.61 -0.61
CA SER A 137 9.10 -9.78 0.59
C SER A 137 7.71 -9.16 0.63
N LEU A 138 7.31 -8.62 1.78
CA LEU A 138 6.10 -7.81 1.90
C LEU A 138 6.17 -6.53 1.05
N CYS A 139 7.35 -5.90 0.93
CA CYS A 139 7.53 -4.73 0.08
C CYS A 139 7.25 -5.03 -1.40
N GLU A 140 7.73 -6.18 -1.89
CA GLU A 140 7.43 -6.64 -3.25
C GLU A 140 5.94 -6.98 -3.43
N ALA A 141 5.31 -7.55 -2.40
CA ALA A 141 3.88 -7.82 -2.42
C ALA A 141 3.07 -6.54 -2.57
N VAL A 142 3.34 -5.51 -1.76
CA VAL A 142 2.69 -4.19 -1.86
C VAL A 142 2.99 -3.54 -3.22
N ALA A 143 4.20 -3.71 -3.74
CA ALA A 143 4.56 -3.20 -5.07
C ALA A 143 3.80 -3.88 -6.21
N SER A 144 3.28 -5.10 -5.97
CA SER A 144 2.52 -5.86 -6.96
C SER A 144 1.03 -5.50 -6.98
N TRP A 145 0.54 -4.66 -6.08
CA TRP A 145 -0.89 -4.35 -5.99
C TRP A 145 -1.45 -3.63 -7.21
N PRO A 146 -2.76 -3.77 -7.49
CA PRO A 146 -3.35 -3.51 -8.80
C PRO A 146 -3.33 -2.04 -9.27
N GLU A 147 -3.24 -1.09 -8.35
CA GLU A 147 -3.27 0.35 -8.62
C GLU A 147 -2.20 1.04 -7.77
N PHE A 148 -1.47 2.02 -8.32
CA PHE A 148 -0.38 2.70 -7.58
C PHE A 148 -0.89 3.43 -6.33
N ALA A 149 -2.05 4.11 -6.43
CA ALA A 149 -2.70 4.75 -5.27
C ALA A 149 -3.11 3.76 -4.16
N THR A 150 -3.23 2.47 -4.47
CA THR A 150 -3.49 1.43 -3.47
C THR A 150 -2.22 0.70 -3.04
N SER A 151 -1.11 0.82 -3.76
CA SER A 151 0.20 0.21 -3.47
C SER A 151 0.92 0.91 -2.31
N VAL A 152 0.19 1.15 -1.22
CA VAL A 152 0.63 1.82 0.00
C VAL A 152 0.08 1.06 1.20
N ALA A 153 0.94 0.78 2.17
CA ALA A 153 0.56 0.08 3.39
C ALA A 153 1.26 0.66 4.62
N VAL A 154 0.68 0.39 5.78
CA VAL A 154 1.11 0.92 7.07
C VAL A 154 1.10 -0.19 8.12
N SER A 155 2.12 -0.25 8.97
CA SER A 155 2.17 -1.15 10.12
C SER A 155 2.62 -0.43 11.39
N LEU A 156 2.50 -1.12 12.52
CA LEU A 156 2.99 -0.63 13.81
C LEU A 156 4.07 -1.55 14.37
N ASP A 157 5.10 -0.95 14.95
CA ASP A 157 6.01 -1.65 15.86
C ASP A 157 5.41 -1.79 17.27
N ALA A 158 6.17 -2.37 18.20
CA ALA A 158 5.77 -2.58 19.60
C ALA A 158 5.53 -1.28 20.39
N GLU A 159 6.05 -0.15 19.93
CA GLU A 159 6.05 1.15 20.63
C GLU A 159 5.11 2.19 19.99
N ASP A 160 4.16 1.75 19.14
CA ASP A 160 3.27 2.62 18.34
C ASP A 160 4.03 3.50 17.30
N GLY A 161 5.24 3.08 16.92
CA GLY A 161 5.97 3.60 15.77
C GLY A 161 5.36 3.11 14.46
N LEU A 162 5.13 4.04 13.53
CA LEU A 162 4.51 3.75 12.23
C LEU A 162 5.58 3.42 11.19
N HIS A 163 5.36 2.37 10.44
CA HIS A 163 6.15 2.04 9.26
C HIS A 163 5.27 2.13 8.01
N ILE A 164 5.76 2.83 7.00
CA ILE A 164 5.06 3.03 5.72
C ILE A 164 5.80 2.24 4.63
N ILE A 165 5.03 1.46 3.86
CA ILE A 165 5.50 0.75 2.67
C ILE A 165 4.84 1.43 1.47
N ALA A 166 5.63 2.14 0.66
CA ALA A 166 5.16 2.87 -0.53
C ALA A 166 6.17 2.71 -1.69
N PRO A 167 6.31 1.51 -2.28
CA PRO A 167 7.36 1.18 -3.25
C PRO A 167 7.32 2.04 -4.52
N HIS A 168 6.15 2.57 -4.89
CA HIS A 168 5.96 3.45 -6.05
C HIS A 168 5.88 4.94 -5.66
N GLY A 169 6.15 5.27 -4.39
CA GLY A 169 5.94 6.60 -3.83
C GLY A 169 4.48 6.85 -3.42
N LEU A 170 4.21 8.06 -2.91
CA LEU A 170 2.91 8.45 -2.37
C LEU A 170 2.14 9.41 -3.30
N ASP A 171 2.70 9.76 -4.47
CA ASP A 171 2.11 10.76 -5.37
C ASP A 171 0.71 10.37 -5.84
N ASP A 172 0.52 9.17 -6.39
CA ASP A 172 -0.80 8.70 -6.86
C ASP A 172 -1.87 8.70 -5.77
N LEU A 173 -1.48 8.38 -4.53
CA LEU A 173 -2.37 8.40 -3.38
C LEU A 173 -2.81 9.83 -3.04
N PHE A 174 -1.87 10.78 -2.94
CA PHE A 174 -2.17 12.16 -2.54
C PHE A 174 -2.69 13.05 -3.66
N ASP A 175 -2.33 12.75 -4.92
CA ASP A 175 -2.87 13.42 -6.11
C ASP A 175 -4.25 12.83 -6.51
N MET A 176 -4.78 11.86 -5.74
CA MET A 176 -6.06 11.18 -5.99
C MET A 176 -6.15 10.64 -7.41
N ARG A 177 -5.05 9.99 -7.86
CA ARG A 177 -4.89 9.47 -9.21
C ARG A 177 -5.00 7.96 -9.21
N VAL A 178 -6.04 7.45 -9.85
CA VAL A 178 -6.21 6.00 -10.08
C VAL A 178 -5.45 5.65 -11.35
N GLN A 179 -4.29 5.04 -11.18
CA GLN A 179 -3.46 4.51 -12.26
C GLN A 179 -3.18 3.02 -12.00
N CYS A 180 -3.33 2.19 -13.05
CA CYS A 180 -3.11 0.76 -12.95
C CYS A 180 -1.63 0.42 -12.71
N ASN A 181 -1.39 -0.72 -12.05
CA ASN A 181 -0.10 -1.38 -12.05
C ASN A 181 -0.05 -2.37 -13.24
N PRO A 182 0.70 -2.05 -14.31
CA PRO A 182 0.74 -2.84 -15.53
C PRO A 182 1.50 -4.16 -15.37
N ALA A 183 2.15 -4.40 -14.22
CA ALA A 183 2.74 -5.69 -13.89
C ALA A 183 1.70 -6.69 -13.34
N ARG A 184 0.55 -6.20 -12.87
CA ARG A 184 -0.44 -7.02 -12.16
C ARG A 184 -1.79 -7.13 -12.86
N VAL A 185 -2.22 -6.06 -13.54
CA VAL A 185 -3.60 -5.94 -14.01
C VAL A 185 -3.61 -5.61 -15.49
N SER A 186 -4.40 -6.36 -16.26
CA SER A 186 -4.68 -6.04 -17.66
C SER A 186 -5.61 -4.83 -17.77
N GLU A 187 -5.60 -4.16 -18.92
CA GLU A 187 -6.49 -3.02 -19.16
C GLU A 187 -7.95 -3.34 -18.90
N GLN A 188 -8.40 -4.51 -19.36
CA GLN A 188 -9.77 -4.96 -19.17
C GLN A 188 -10.15 -5.07 -17.69
N ILE A 189 -9.30 -5.70 -16.87
CA ILE A 189 -9.56 -5.84 -15.43
C ILE A 189 -9.53 -4.48 -14.75
N TYR A 190 -8.62 -3.59 -15.15
CA TYR A 190 -8.55 -2.23 -14.61
C TYR A 190 -9.84 -1.43 -14.89
N ARG A 191 -10.34 -1.45 -16.13
CA ARG A 191 -11.61 -0.78 -16.49
C ARG A 191 -12.79 -1.32 -15.67
N GLN A 192 -12.89 -2.64 -15.53
CA GLN A 192 -13.91 -3.28 -14.68
C GLN A 192 -13.83 -2.84 -13.23
N ARG A 193 -12.62 -2.75 -12.65
CA ARG A 193 -12.43 -2.29 -11.27
C ARG A 193 -12.86 -0.84 -11.09
N VAL A 194 -12.51 0.06 -12.03
CA VAL A 194 -12.94 1.46 -12.00
C VAL A 194 -14.47 1.58 -12.00
N GLU A 195 -15.14 0.82 -12.88
CA GLU A 195 -16.60 0.79 -12.97
C GLU A 195 -17.27 0.24 -11.70
N GLN A 196 -16.70 -0.81 -11.11
CA GLN A 196 -17.21 -1.42 -9.87
C GLN A 196 -17.02 -0.52 -8.65
N LYS A 197 -15.84 0.11 -8.53
CA LYS A 197 -15.48 0.90 -7.34
C LYS A 197 -16.08 2.31 -7.37
N ARG A 198 -16.48 2.81 -8.54
CA ARG A 198 -17.19 4.09 -8.72
C ARG A 198 -16.52 5.26 -7.97
N TYR A 199 -15.19 5.33 -8.07
CA TYR A 199 -14.37 6.23 -7.26
C TYR A 199 -14.89 7.67 -7.22
N ARG A 200 -15.28 8.22 -8.37
CA ARG A 200 -15.75 9.60 -8.51
C ARG A 200 -17.11 9.90 -7.87
N GLU A 201 -17.95 8.88 -7.66
CA GLU A 201 -19.22 9.06 -6.93
C GLU A 201 -18.97 9.33 -5.45
N ARG A 202 -17.91 8.74 -4.89
CA ARG A 202 -17.54 8.88 -3.48
C ARG A 202 -16.53 10.01 -3.26
N TRP A 203 -15.58 10.20 -4.17
CA TRP A 203 -14.51 11.18 -4.08
C TRP A 203 -14.44 12.01 -5.38
N PRO A 204 -15.18 13.13 -5.47
CA PRO A 204 -15.32 13.91 -6.70
C PRO A 204 -14.01 14.46 -7.29
N LEU A 205 -12.96 14.60 -6.49
CA LEU A 205 -11.65 15.10 -6.95
C LEU A 205 -10.77 14.00 -7.58
N VAL A 206 -11.21 12.74 -7.59
CA VAL A 206 -10.43 11.62 -8.14
C VAL A 206 -10.30 11.69 -9.66
N SER A 207 -9.05 11.60 -10.12
CA SER A 207 -8.70 11.42 -11.52
C SER A 207 -8.47 9.93 -11.82
N VAL A 208 -8.96 9.47 -12.98
CA VAL A 208 -8.77 8.09 -13.44
C VAL A 208 -7.99 8.17 -14.75
N VAL A 209 -6.85 7.50 -14.81
CA VAL A 209 -5.96 7.50 -15.98
C VAL A 209 -6.28 6.28 -16.84
N LEU A 210 -6.98 6.49 -17.96
CA LEU A 210 -7.41 5.42 -18.85
C LEU A 210 -6.51 5.21 -20.08
N ASP A 211 -5.60 6.14 -20.37
CA ASP A 211 -4.95 6.27 -21.69
C ASP A 211 -3.53 5.70 -21.79
N ASP A 212 -2.95 5.14 -20.71
CA ASP A 212 -1.52 4.79 -20.66
C ASP A 212 -1.15 3.34 -21.01
N PHE A 213 -2.11 2.48 -21.37
CA PHE A 213 -1.81 1.06 -21.63
C PHE A 213 -0.93 0.83 -22.85
N GLU A 214 -1.08 1.61 -23.92
CA GLU A 214 -0.25 1.45 -25.12
C GLU A 214 1.22 1.85 -24.89
N PHE A 215 1.48 2.87 -24.07
CA PHE A 215 2.85 3.36 -23.87
C PHE A 215 3.69 2.37 -23.05
N VAL A 216 3.10 1.80 -22.01
CA VAL A 216 3.79 0.86 -21.10
C VAL A 216 4.07 -0.49 -21.78
N GLN A 217 3.12 -1.02 -22.57
CA GLN A 217 3.36 -2.26 -23.32
C GLN A 217 4.51 -2.09 -24.32
N ARG A 218 4.52 -0.97 -25.06
CA ARG A 218 5.62 -0.64 -25.99
C ARG A 218 6.97 -0.43 -25.29
N ALA A 219 6.99 -0.05 -24.02
CA ALA A 219 8.24 0.07 -23.26
C ALA A 219 8.76 -1.31 -22.83
N LYS A 220 7.88 -2.19 -22.34
CA LYS A 220 8.22 -3.58 -21.97
C LYS A 220 8.67 -4.42 -23.17
N GLU A 221 8.04 -4.25 -24.33
CA GLU A 221 8.45 -4.90 -25.58
C GLU A 221 9.85 -4.46 -26.01
N ARG A 222 10.15 -3.16 -25.92
CA ARG A 222 11.47 -2.61 -26.27
C ARG A 222 12.60 -3.05 -25.34
N ASP A 223 12.33 -3.20 -24.05
CA ASP A 223 13.33 -3.73 -23.11
C ASP A 223 13.56 -5.24 -23.29
N LYS A 224 12.52 -5.99 -23.68
CA LYS A 224 12.62 -7.42 -24.00
C LYS A 224 13.38 -7.68 -25.32
N GLU A 225 13.30 -6.76 -26.27
CA GLU A 225 14.09 -6.79 -27.52
C GLU A 225 15.55 -6.38 -27.32
N ARG A 226 15.86 -5.53 -26.32
CA ARG A 226 17.23 -5.12 -25.99
C ARG A 226 18.01 -6.11 -25.13
N GLY A 227 17.32 -7.06 -24.50
CA GLY A 227 17.91 -8.13 -23.69
C GLY A 227 18.08 -9.48 -24.41
N ARG A 228 17.89 -9.53 -25.74
CA ARG A 228 18.08 -10.72 -26.59
C ARG A 228 19.33 -10.60 -27.45
#